data_AF-A0A7C5F964-F1
#
_entry.id   AF-A0A7C5F964-F1
#
_cell.length_a   1.000
_cell.length_b   1.000
_cell.length_c   1.000
_cell.angle_alpha   90.00
_cell.angle_beta   90.00
_cell.angle_gamma   90.00
#
_symmetry.space_group_name_H-M   'P 1'
#
loop_
_entity.id
_entity.type
_entity.pdbx_description
1 polymer ?
#
loop_
_entity_poly.entity_id
_entity_poly.type
_entity_poly.pdbx_seq_one_letter_code
_entity_poly.pdbx_strand_id
1 'polypeptide(L)'
;KSHWIGTEYADDVELAKKRIFRIYDVFLGYDEWYDFDEWLETVFYPRFVEDGKKDVRLTPGEIFRELGKELYNRGDRGILATAYKKKIDIYCPAFMDSGYGIVLNVANRLTLKEKYNAYISVDQTREYDNLLKDMMKYENRSVIVVGGGTPKNFTFQTSMSLPTTKDGQDICGFKYAVQITTDSPQWGGLSGATLDEAVSWGKIKDGSQRTIVYSDATLALPLIVTYVLAKKNKKDEKEKVSTREGKRIKLVVHAR
;
A
#
# COMPACT_ATOMS: atom_id res chain seq x y z
N LYS A 1 -2.69 -4.03 -21.01
CA LYS A 1 -1.96 -2.99 -21.76
C LYS A 1 -1.08 -2.24 -20.75
N SER A 2 0.01 -1.60 -21.19
CA SER A 2 1.15 -1.30 -20.32
C SER A 2 1.74 0.08 -20.62
N HIS A 3 2.18 0.76 -19.57
CA HIS A 3 2.99 1.97 -19.65
C HIS A 3 4.27 1.74 -20.48
N TRP A 4 4.82 2.82 -21.04
CA TRP A 4 6.03 2.78 -21.85
C TRP A 4 7.20 3.46 -21.14
N ILE A 5 8.41 2.94 -21.41
CA ILE A 5 9.64 3.66 -21.09
C ILE A 5 9.76 4.82 -22.08
N GLY A 6 9.88 6.02 -21.55
CA GLY A 6 10.06 7.28 -22.27
C GLY A 6 11.37 7.95 -21.86
N THR A 7 11.33 9.27 -21.75
CA THR A 7 12.46 10.09 -21.31
C THR A 7 11.98 11.36 -20.64
N GLU A 8 12.76 11.84 -19.68
CA GLU A 8 12.63 13.12 -19.01
C GLU A 8 12.80 14.34 -19.93
N TYR A 9 13.45 14.16 -21.08
CA TYR A 9 13.74 15.23 -22.06
C TYR A 9 12.63 15.45 -23.10
N ALA A 10 11.50 14.76 -22.95
CA ALA A 10 10.40 14.87 -23.90
C ALA A 10 9.72 16.26 -23.86
N ASP A 11 9.24 16.73 -25.01
CA ASP A 11 8.45 17.96 -25.11
C ASP A 11 7.02 17.70 -24.60
N ASP A 12 6.72 18.24 -23.42
CA ASP A 12 5.43 18.07 -22.76
C ASP A 12 4.25 18.68 -23.55
N VAL A 13 4.49 19.70 -24.39
CA VAL A 13 3.45 20.28 -25.25
C VAL A 13 3.09 19.32 -26.37
N GLU A 14 4.08 18.68 -26.98
CA GLU A 14 3.84 17.65 -28.00
C GLU A 14 3.22 16.38 -27.40
N LEU A 15 3.64 15.97 -26.19
CA LEU A 15 2.99 14.87 -25.47
C LEU A 15 1.51 15.18 -25.20
N ALA A 16 1.19 16.39 -24.75
CA ALA A 16 -0.19 16.81 -24.50
C ALA A 16 -1.05 16.80 -25.79
N LYS A 17 -0.52 17.31 -26.92
CA LYS A 17 -1.20 17.24 -28.23
C LYS A 17 -1.49 15.80 -28.66
N LYS A 18 -0.58 14.88 -28.33
CA LYS A 18 -0.72 13.44 -28.61
C LYS A 18 -1.51 12.69 -27.54
N ARG A 19 -2.02 13.38 -26.51
CA ARG A 19 -2.75 12.79 -25.37
C ARG A 19 -1.93 11.70 -24.67
N ILE A 20 -0.66 12.02 -24.41
CA ILE A 20 0.26 11.17 -23.65
C ILE A 20 0.57 11.89 -22.34
N PHE A 21 0.31 11.21 -21.22
CA PHE A 21 0.74 11.66 -19.91
C PHE A 21 2.14 11.11 -19.60
N ARG A 22 2.87 11.82 -18.74
CA ARG A 22 4.23 11.44 -18.35
C ARG A 22 4.40 11.53 -16.84
N ILE A 23 5.07 10.53 -16.29
CA ILE A 23 5.60 10.51 -14.93
C ILE A 23 7.11 10.32 -15.07
N TYR A 24 7.85 11.43 -15.02
CA TYR A 24 9.30 11.44 -15.29
C TYR A 24 9.66 10.78 -16.63
N ASP A 25 10.22 9.57 -16.63
CA ASP A 25 10.61 8.81 -17.81
C ASP A 25 9.60 7.69 -18.15
N VAL A 26 8.40 7.72 -17.59
CA VAL A 26 7.32 6.75 -17.87
C VAL A 26 6.16 7.43 -18.58
N PHE A 27 5.75 6.90 -19.74
CA PHE A 27 4.65 7.44 -20.53
C PHE A 27 3.38 6.60 -20.40
N LEU A 28 2.23 7.27 -20.45
CA LEU A 28 0.90 6.68 -20.30
C LEU A 28 -0.05 7.25 -21.36
N GLY A 29 -0.82 6.37 -22.00
CA GLY A 29 -1.72 6.77 -23.08
C GLY A 29 -3.06 7.19 -22.49
N TYR A 30 -3.59 8.34 -22.89
CA TYR A 30 -4.86 8.86 -22.37
C TYR A 30 -6.02 7.87 -22.55
N ASP A 31 -6.15 7.25 -23.72
CA ASP A 31 -7.34 6.45 -24.04
C ASP A 31 -7.46 5.24 -23.11
N GLU A 32 -6.34 4.67 -22.66
CA GLU A 32 -6.35 3.57 -21.68
C GLU A 32 -6.84 4.01 -20.29
N TRP A 33 -6.53 5.25 -19.92
CA TRP A 33 -7.01 5.86 -18.67
C TRP A 33 -8.49 6.21 -18.77
N TYR A 34 -8.93 6.74 -19.92
CA TYR A 34 -10.30 7.16 -20.15
C TYR A 34 -11.29 6.01 -20.05
N ASP A 35 -11.01 4.86 -20.68
CA ASP A 35 -11.89 3.68 -20.61
C ASP A 35 -12.12 3.21 -19.16
N PHE A 36 -11.09 3.30 -18.32
CA PHE A 36 -11.17 2.93 -16.92
C PHE A 36 -11.94 3.98 -16.09
N ASP A 37 -11.70 5.26 -16.33
CA ASP A 37 -12.40 6.36 -15.67
C ASP A 37 -13.90 6.36 -16.01
N GLU A 38 -14.25 6.14 -17.29
CA GLU A 38 -15.63 6.01 -17.73
C GLU A 38 -16.31 4.80 -17.06
N TRP A 39 -15.63 3.66 -16.98
CA TRP A 39 -16.15 2.49 -16.28
C TRP A 39 -16.34 2.75 -14.77
N LEU A 40 -15.41 3.46 -14.14
CA LEU A 40 -15.53 3.85 -12.73
C LEU A 40 -16.77 4.72 -12.51
N GLU A 41 -16.95 5.75 -13.35
CA GLU A 41 -18.05 6.71 -13.25
C GLU A 41 -19.41 6.06 -13.49
N THR A 42 -19.53 5.28 -14.58
CA THR A 42 -20.82 4.83 -15.11
C THR A 42 -21.26 3.46 -14.61
N VAL A 43 -20.33 2.65 -14.09
CA VAL A 43 -20.61 1.27 -13.67
C VAL A 43 -20.17 1.00 -12.24
N PHE A 44 -18.94 1.34 -11.86
CA PHE A 44 -18.43 0.96 -10.54
C PHE A 44 -19.07 1.74 -9.40
N TYR A 45 -19.03 3.09 -9.44
CA TYR A 45 -19.60 3.91 -8.36
C TYR A 45 -21.13 3.77 -8.22
N PRO A 46 -21.92 3.69 -9.31
CA PRO A 46 -23.37 3.49 -9.21
C PRO A 46 -23.80 2.26 -8.41
N ARG A 47 -23.02 1.17 -8.43
CA ARG A 47 -23.33 -0.06 -7.67
C ARG A 47 -23.50 0.16 -6.17
N PHE A 48 -22.87 1.19 -5.60
CA PHE A 48 -22.99 1.49 -4.18
C PHE A 48 -24.34 2.12 -3.80
N VAL A 49 -25.10 2.62 -4.79
CA VAL A 49 -26.37 3.35 -4.61
C VAL A 49 -27.56 2.71 -5.34
N GLU A 50 -27.33 1.71 -6.20
CA GLU A 50 -28.35 1.01 -7.00
C GLU A 50 -29.48 0.39 -6.17
N ASP A 51 -29.23 0.07 -4.90
CA ASP A 51 -30.24 -0.45 -3.95
C ASP A 51 -31.13 0.66 -3.34
N GLY A 52 -31.02 1.90 -3.82
CA GLY A 52 -31.81 3.05 -3.38
C GLY A 52 -31.18 3.86 -2.24
N LYS A 53 -29.94 3.56 -1.84
CA LYS A 53 -29.19 4.36 -0.86
C LYS A 53 -28.80 5.71 -1.46
N LYS A 54 -29.14 6.79 -0.75
CA LYS A 54 -28.90 8.17 -1.21
C LYS A 54 -27.63 8.79 -0.66
N ASP A 55 -27.32 8.60 0.62
CA ASP A 55 -26.15 9.21 1.27
C ASP A 55 -25.17 8.13 1.69
N VAL A 56 -24.42 7.62 0.73
CA VAL A 56 -23.47 6.53 0.95
C VAL A 56 -22.16 7.10 1.47
N ARG A 57 -21.65 6.53 2.56
CA ARG A 57 -20.39 6.91 3.17
C ARG A 57 -19.46 5.71 3.18
N LEU A 58 -18.36 5.80 2.43
CA LEU A 58 -17.39 4.72 2.25
C LEU A 58 -16.00 5.17 2.70
N THR A 59 -15.17 4.27 3.19
CA THR A 59 -13.74 4.54 3.36
C THR A 59 -12.97 4.19 2.09
N PRO A 60 -11.78 4.78 1.88
CA PRO A 60 -10.89 4.38 0.77
C PRO A 60 -10.63 2.86 0.73
N GLY A 61 -10.39 2.24 1.88
CA GLY A 61 -10.19 0.78 1.97
C GLY A 61 -11.41 -0.03 1.55
N GLU A 62 -12.63 0.42 1.86
CA GLU A 62 -13.86 -0.25 1.38
C GLU A 62 -13.99 -0.16 -0.14
N ILE A 63 -13.72 1.02 -0.72
CA ILE A 63 -13.72 1.23 -2.17
C ILE A 63 -12.68 0.32 -2.83
N PHE A 64 -11.45 0.31 -2.33
CA PHE A 64 -10.37 -0.51 -2.88
C PHE A 64 -10.59 -2.01 -2.71
N ARG A 65 -11.28 -2.45 -1.65
CA ARG A 65 -11.65 -3.85 -1.47
C ARG A 65 -12.67 -4.30 -2.52
N GLU A 66 -13.71 -3.52 -2.78
CA GLU A 66 -14.68 -3.85 -3.83
C GLU A 66 -14.06 -3.74 -5.23
N LEU A 67 -13.22 -2.73 -5.48
CA LEU A 67 -12.48 -2.64 -6.74
C LEU A 67 -11.53 -3.84 -6.92
N GLY A 68 -10.79 -4.23 -5.88
CA GLY A 68 -9.91 -5.39 -5.90
C GLY A 68 -10.65 -6.69 -6.17
N LYS A 69 -11.87 -6.85 -5.66
CA LYS A 69 -12.76 -7.97 -5.97
C LYS A 69 -13.11 -8.04 -7.45
N GLU A 70 -13.51 -6.91 -8.04
CA GLU A 70 -13.84 -6.83 -9.46
C GLU A 70 -12.64 -7.15 -10.35
N LEU A 71 -11.48 -6.56 -10.04
CA LEU A 71 -10.24 -6.82 -10.76
C LEU A 71 -9.81 -8.30 -10.64
N TYR A 72 -9.93 -8.89 -9.45
CA TYR A 72 -9.65 -10.31 -9.25
C TYR A 72 -10.56 -11.21 -10.09
N ASN A 73 -11.86 -10.92 -10.13
CA ASN A 73 -12.83 -11.69 -10.92
C ASN A 73 -12.58 -11.58 -12.44
N ARG A 74 -11.97 -10.47 -12.90
CA ARG A 74 -11.52 -10.28 -14.29
C ARG A 74 -10.18 -10.97 -14.60
N GLY A 75 -9.57 -11.65 -13.64
CA GLY A 75 -8.28 -12.32 -13.80
C GLY A 75 -7.06 -11.39 -13.67
N ASP A 76 -7.24 -10.19 -13.11
CA ASP A 76 -6.13 -9.27 -12.85
C ASP A 76 -5.20 -9.82 -11.75
N ARG A 77 -3.92 -9.43 -11.83
CA ARG A 77 -2.84 -9.81 -10.91
C ARG A 77 -2.18 -8.62 -10.23
N GLY A 78 -2.75 -7.41 -10.37
CA GLY A 78 -2.30 -6.19 -9.72
C GLY A 78 -2.44 -6.21 -8.20
N ILE A 79 -1.98 -5.14 -7.56
CA ILE A 79 -1.93 -5.03 -6.08
C ILE A 79 -3.32 -5.16 -5.46
N LEU A 80 -4.33 -4.47 -6.00
CA LEU A 80 -5.70 -4.51 -5.47
C LEU A 80 -6.31 -5.92 -5.56
N ALA A 81 -6.19 -6.58 -6.72
CA ALA A 81 -6.69 -7.94 -6.93
C ALA A 81 -5.98 -8.96 -6.01
N THR A 82 -4.66 -8.80 -5.87
CA THR A 82 -3.85 -9.64 -4.97
C THR A 82 -4.22 -9.42 -3.50
N ALA A 83 -4.40 -8.16 -3.09
CA ALA A 83 -4.78 -7.80 -1.74
C ALA A 83 -6.16 -8.36 -1.40
N TYR A 84 -7.14 -8.22 -2.29
CA TYR A 84 -8.46 -8.86 -2.15
C TYR A 84 -8.34 -10.38 -1.98
N LYS A 85 -7.63 -11.06 -2.89
CA LYS A 85 -7.43 -12.51 -2.84
C LYS A 85 -6.78 -12.98 -1.53
N LYS A 86 -5.81 -12.19 -1.03
CA LYS A 86 -5.04 -12.50 0.18
C LYS A 86 -5.69 -11.97 1.46
N LYS A 87 -6.85 -11.30 1.36
CA LYS A 87 -7.54 -10.65 2.48
C LYS A 87 -6.62 -9.66 3.22
N ILE A 88 -5.89 -8.87 2.45
CA ILE A 88 -5.01 -7.79 2.94
C ILE A 88 -5.76 -6.47 2.76
N ASP A 89 -5.92 -5.73 3.84
CA ASP A 89 -6.54 -4.41 3.80
C ASP A 89 -5.56 -3.38 3.22
N ILE A 90 -6.10 -2.45 2.41
CA ILE A 90 -5.33 -1.34 1.83
C ILE A 90 -5.91 -0.06 2.38
N TYR A 91 -5.04 0.78 2.94
CA TYR A 91 -5.40 2.08 3.49
C TYR A 91 -4.89 3.20 2.61
N CYS A 92 -5.73 4.21 2.33
CA CYS A 92 -5.35 5.34 1.49
C CYS A 92 -5.87 6.67 2.05
N PRO A 93 -5.09 7.34 2.89
CA PRO A 93 -5.50 8.60 3.51
C PRO A 93 -5.65 9.76 2.53
N ALA A 94 -5.03 9.71 1.35
CA ALA A 94 -5.10 10.78 0.35
C ALA A 94 -5.96 10.39 -0.86
N PHE A 95 -7.07 9.65 -0.65
CA PHE A 95 -7.88 9.12 -1.76
C PHE A 95 -8.39 10.19 -2.73
N MET A 96 -8.78 11.36 -2.22
CA MET A 96 -9.31 12.43 -3.07
C MET A 96 -8.23 13.08 -3.95
N ASP A 97 -6.96 12.94 -3.59
CA ASP A 97 -5.80 13.36 -4.39
C ASP A 97 -5.36 12.22 -5.31
N SER A 98 -6.29 11.78 -6.17
CA SER A 98 -6.05 10.70 -7.12
C SER A 98 -7.05 10.72 -8.27
N GLY A 99 -6.75 9.99 -9.36
CA GLY A 99 -7.71 9.75 -10.44
C GLY A 99 -9.04 9.17 -9.93
N TYR A 100 -9.01 8.23 -8.98
CA TYR A 100 -10.22 7.70 -8.34
C TYR A 100 -11.05 8.81 -7.67
N GLY A 101 -10.39 9.74 -6.97
CA GLY A 101 -11.03 10.89 -6.33
C GLY A 101 -11.64 11.87 -7.33
N ILE A 102 -10.95 12.12 -8.45
CA ILE A 102 -11.45 12.95 -9.55
C ILE A 102 -12.71 12.33 -10.16
N VAL A 103 -12.64 11.05 -10.53
CA VAL A 103 -13.77 10.34 -11.15
C VAL A 103 -14.95 10.22 -10.19
N LEU A 104 -14.72 9.97 -8.89
CA LEU A 104 -15.79 9.97 -7.90
C LEU A 104 -16.52 11.33 -7.84
N ASN A 105 -15.79 12.44 -7.91
CA ASN A 105 -16.41 13.77 -7.96
C ASN A 105 -17.24 13.98 -9.23
N VAL A 106 -16.74 13.52 -10.38
CA VAL A 106 -17.48 13.56 -11.65
C VAL A 106 -18.75 12.70 -11.53
N ALA A 107 -18.62 11.46 -11.06
CA ALA A 107 -19.74 10.54 -10.85
C ALA A 107 -20.80 11.16 -9.92
N ASN A 108 -20.40 11.70 -8.78
CA ASN A 108 -21.31 12.37 -7.84
C ASN A 108 -22.10 13.51 -8.50
N ARG A 109 -21.46 14.30 -9.37
CA ARG A 109 -22.09 15.48 -9.98
C ARG A 109 -22.99 15.14 -11.16
N LEU A 110 -22.51 14.27 -12.05
CA LEU A 110 -23.11 14.05 -13.36
C LEU A 110 -23.91 12.75 -13.43
N THR A 111 -23.45 11.68 -12.77
CA THR A 111 -24.07 10.36 -12.89
C THR A 111 -24.99 10.05 -11.70
N LEU A 112 -24.49 10.11 -10.47
CA LEU A 112 -25.21 9.69 -9.27
C LEU A 112 -26.33 10.65 -8.89
N LYS A 113 -26.08 11.96 -8.99
CA LYS A 113 -27.11 12.96 -8.70
C LYS A 113 -28.26 12.90 -9.69
N GLU A 114 -27.99 12.79 -10.99
CA GLU A 114 -29.03 12.83 -12.01
C GLU A 114 -29.82 11.51 -12.12
N LYS A 115 -29.12 10.37 -12.13
CA LYS A 115 -29.76 9.07 -12.37
C LYS A 115 -30.29 8.41 -11.10
N TYR A 116 -29.64 8.64 -9.95
CA TYR A 116 -29.95 7.93 -8.71
C TYR A 116 -30.40 8.87 -7.58
N ASN A 117 -30.29 10.19 -7.75
CA ASN A 117 -30.48 11.18 -6.70
C ASN A 117 -29.71 10.81 -5.42
N ALA A 118 -28.45 10.43 -5.61
CA ALA A 118 -27.55 9.91 -4.58
C ALA A 118 -26.18 10.58 -4.62
N TYR A 119 -25.43 10.43 -3.53
CA TYR A 119 -24.11 10.97 -3.31
C TYR A 119 -23.24 10.01 -2.49
N ILE A 120 -22.00 9.83 -2.91
CA ILE A 120 -20.99 9.04 -2.20
C ILE A 120 -19.98 9.99 -1.56
N SER A 121 -19.80 9.88 -0.26
CA SER A 121 -18.78 10.58 0.53
C SER A 121 -17.66 9.64 0.97
N VAL A 122 -16.43 10.16 1.02
CA VAL A 122 -15.25 9.42 1.47
C VAL A 122 -14.94 9.76 2.93
N ASP A 123 -15.00 8.74 3.79
CA ASP A 123 -14.79 8.86 5.23
C ASP A 123 -13.36 8.52 5.64
N GLN A 124 -12.51 9.54 5.69
CA GLN A 124 -11.12 9.37 6.12
C GLN A 124 -10.98 9.19 7.63
N THR A 125 -11.92 9.70 8.43
CA THR A 125 -11.90 9.51 9.89
C THR A 125 -12.10 8.02 10.21
N ARG A 126 -13.11 7.39 9.60
CA ARG A 126 -13.33 5.94 9.76
C ARG A 126 -12.17 5.12 9.20
N GLU A 127 -11.51 5.57 8.13
CA GLU A 127 -10.30 4.91 7.61
C GLU A 127 -9.16 4.90 8.64
N TYR A 128 -8.92 6.04 9.31
CA TYR A 128 -7.95 6.15 10.38
C TYR A 128 -8.27 5.17 11.54
N ASP A 129 -9.53 5.15 11.98
CA ASP A 129 -9.98 4.23 13.02
C ASP A 129 -9.84 2.76 12.61
N ASN A 130 -10.08 2.43 11.34
CA ASN A 130 -9.92 1.09 10.81
C ASN A 130 -8.45 0.64 10.86
N LEU A 131 -7.52 1.51 10.47
CA LEU A 131 -6.09 1.24 10.57
C LEU A 131 -5.66 1.06 12.04
N LEU A 132 -6.11 1.95 12.93
CA LEU A 132 -5.83 1.86 14.36
C LEU A 132 -6.34 0.54 14.95
N LYS A 133 -7.58 0.16 14.63
CA LYS A 133 -8.17 -1.12 15.06
C LYS A 133 -7.39 -2.32 14.55
N ASP A 134 -6.90 -2.27 13.31
CA ASP A 134 -6.06 -3.34 12.78
C ASP A 134 -4.72 -3.44 13.50
N MET A 135 -4.06 -2.29 13.73
CA MET A 135 -2.82 -2.24 14.50
C MET A 135 -2.98 -2.78 15.93
N MET A 136 -4.10 -2.50 16.61
CA MET A 136 -4.39 -2.95 17.98
C MET A 136 -4.54 -4.48 18.14
N LYS A 137 -4.66 -5.23 17.03
CA LYS A 137 -4.71 -6.70 17.06
C LYS A 137 -3.34 -7.33 17.37
N TYR A 138 -2.26 -6.57 17.19
CA TYR A 138 -0.91 -7.10 17.26
C TYR A 138 -0.07 -6.36 18.31
N GLU A 139 0.67 -7.08 19.14
CA GLU A 139 1.59 -6.49 20.13
C GLU A 139 2.91 -6.05 19.48
N ASN A 140 3.36 -6.84 18.48
CA ASN A 140 4.58 -6.62 17.74
C ASN A 140 4.25 -6.30 16.29
N ARG A 141 4.61 -5.10 15.85
CA ARG A 141 4.42 -4.64 14.47
C ARG A 141 5.76 -4.31 13.82
N SER A 142 5.81 -4.50 12.52
CA SER A 142 6.94 -4.12 11.68
C SER A 142 6.45 -3.23 10.55
N VAL A 143 7.29 -2.31 10.09
CA VAL A 143 6.98 -1.44 8.96
C VAL A 143 8.10 -1.49 7.93
N ILE A 144 7.71 -1.57 6.65
CA ILE A 144 8.61 -1.36 5.52
C ILE A 144 8.04 -0.18 4.74
N VAL A 145 8.76 0.94 4.77
CA VAL A 145 8.42 2.16 4.06
C VAL A 145 9.21 2.18 2.76
N VAL A 146 8.50 2.35 1.64
CA VAL A 146 9.10 2.57 0.32
C VAL A 146 8.73 3.98 -0.12
N GLY A 147 9.73 4.86 -0.20
CA GLY A 147 9.55 6.30 -0.40
C GLY A 147 9.26 7.05 0.91
N GLY A 148 8.32 7.99 0.84
CA GLY A 148 7.97 8.88 1.95
C GLY A 148 6.51 9.35 1.89
N GLY A 149 6.29 10.65 2.07
CA GLY A 149 4.99 11.29 1.91
C GLY A 149 3.91 10.79 2.87
N THR A 150 2.67 10.86 2.40
CA THR A 150 1.48 10.50 3.19
C THR A 150 1.50 9.05 3.68
N PRO A 151 1.86 8.02 2.89
CA PRO A 151 1.92 6.65 3.38
C PRO A 151 2.86 6.48 4.58
N LYS A 152 4.06 7.07 4.53
CA LYS A 152 5.02 7.02 5.65
C LYS A 152 4.44 7.67 6.90
N ASN A 153 4.03 8.94 6.80
CA ASN A 153 3.60 9.67 7.99
C ASN A 153 2.27 9.15 8.52
N PHE A 154 1.34 8.74 7.66
CA PHE A 154 0.06 8.19 8.08
C PHE A 154 0.22 6.89 8.87
N THR A 155 1.05 5.97 8.39
CA THR A 155 1.35 4.74 9.14
C THR A 155 1.98 5.04 10.50
N PHE A 156 2.97 5.95 10.56
CA PHE A 156 3.62 6.27 11.82
C PHE A 156 2.72 7.04 12.80
N GLN A 157 1.97 8.05 12.34
CA GLN A 157 1.10 8.83 13.22
C GLN A 157 -0.04 7.98 13.78
N THR A 158 -0.60 7.04 13.00
CA THR A 158 -1.64 6.15 13.51
C THR A 158 -1.10 5.26 14.63
N SER A 159 0.18 4.87 14.55
CA SER A 159 0.82 4.11 15.63
C SER A 159 0.98 4.92 16.94
N MET A 160 1.03 6.26 16.87
CA MET A 160 1.10 7.11 18.07
C MET A 160 -0.22 7.15 18.85
N SER A 161 -1.34 6.89 18.17
CA SER A 161 -2.67 6.84 18.80
C SER A 161 -2.97 5.49 19.44
N LEU A 162 -2.04 4.53 19.37
CA LEU A 162 -2.14 3.30 20.13
C LEU A 162 -1.99 3.59 21.62
N PRO A 163 -2.75 2.89 22.49
CA PRO A 163 -2.52 3.02 23.93
C PRO A 163 -1.12 2.52 24.26
N THR A 164 -0.46 3.16 25.23
CA THR A 164 0.89 2.77 25.65
C THR A 164 0.92 1.32 26.10
N THR A 165 -0.12 0.86 26.80
CA THR A 165 -0.24 -0.53 27.24
C THR A 165 -1.60 -1.14 26.91
N LYS A 166 -1.61 -2.45 26.69
CA LYS A 166 -2.80 -3.29 26.62
C LYS A 166 -2.50 -4.60 27.35
N ASP A 167 -3.33 -4.96 28.32
CA ASP A 167 -3.14 -6.17 29.15
C ASP A 167 -1.75 -6.23 29.83
N GLY A 168 -1.23 -5.08 30.25
CA GLY A 168 0.08 -4.95 30.90
C GLY A 168 1.28 -4.97 29.94
N GLN A 169 1.06 -5.08 28.63
CA GLN A 169 2.12 -5.10 27.61
C GLN A 169 2.22 -3.79 26.85
N ASP A 170 3.44 -3.33 26.57
CA ASP A 170 3.69 -2.17 25.71
C ASP A 170 3.33 -2.49 24.26
N ILE A 171 2.30 -1.83 23.76
CA ILE A 171 1.84 -1.95 22.37
C ILE A 171 1.97 -0.65 21.60
N CYS A 172 2.78 0.32 22.03
CA CYS A 172 3.02 1.54 21.27
C CYS A 172 4.15 1.35 20.25
N GLY A 173 4.01 1.91 19.05
CA GLY A 173 5.08 1.93 18.04
C GLY A 173 5.45 0.59 17.37
N PHE A 174 6.42 0.68 16.45
CA PHE A 174 6.96 -0.45 15.67
C PHE A 174 8.23 -1.05 16.30
N LYS A 175 8.35 -2.39 16.28
CA LYS A 175 9.52 -3.14 16.77
C LYS A 175 10.63 -3.24 15.73
N TYR A 176 10.25 -3.35 14.46
CA TYR A 176 11.17 -3.37 13.32
C TYR A 176 10.74 -2.33 12.30
N ALA A 177 11.69 -1.56 11.77
CA ALA A 177 11.42 -0.55 10.76
C ALA A 177 12.49 -0.53 9.67
N VAL A 178 12.08 -0.67 8.41
CA VAL A 178 12.94 -0.49 7.25
C VAL A 178 12.36 0.66 6.44
N GLN A 179 13.20 1.63 6.07
CA GLN A 179 12.82 2.71 5.17
C GLN A 179 13.74 2.70 3.96
N ILE A 180 13.17 2.69 2.76
CA ILE A 180 13.88 2.91 1.50
C ILE A 180 13.46 4.29 1.02
N THR A 181 14.38 5.23 0.87
CA THR A 181 14.05 6.59 0.43
C THR A 181 15.19 7.25 -0.32
N THR A 182 14.85 8.19 -1.19
CA THR A 182 15.80 9.15 -1.79
C THR A 182 15.79 10.49 -1.06
N ASP A 183 14.86 10.70 -0.12
CA ASP A 183 14.70 11.95 0.61
C ASP A 183 15.76 12.13 1.69
N SER A 184 16.30 13.35 1.77
CA SER A 184 17.38 13.69 2.68
C SER A 184 16.85 14.35 3.96
N PRO A 185 17.37 13.99 5.16
CA PRO A 185 16.81 14.43 6.44
C PRO A 185 17.03 15.93 6.73
N GLN A 186 18.10 16.55 6.21
CA GLN A 186 18.49 17.93 6.55
C GLN A 186 17.46 19.00 6.19
N TRP A 187 16.51 18.70 5.31
CA TRP A 187 15.44 19.62 4.92
C TRP A 187 14.29 19.67 5.94
N GLY A 188 14.30 18.81 6.96
CA GLY A 188 13.25 18.74 7.97
C GLY A 188 11.90 18.21 7.45
N GLY A 189 11.89 17.62 6.25
CA GLY A 189 10.69 17.05 5.65
C GLY A 189 10.37 15.66 6.20
N LEU A 190 9.08 15.38 6.43
CA LEU A 190 8.62 14.10 6.98
C LEU A 190 9.02 12.89 6.12
N SER A 191 9.16 13.06 4.81
CA SER A 191 9.61 11.98 3.91
C SER A 191 11.05 11.55 4.19
N GLY A 192 11.95 12.51 4.42
CA GLY A 192 13.37 12.28 4.73
C GLY A 192 13.67 12.08 6.22
N ALA A 193 12.72 12.40 7.11
CA ALA A 193 12.87 12.25 8.57
C ALA A 193 13.40 10.87 8.95
N THR A 194 14.38 10.84 9.86
CA THR A 194 15.05 9.59 10.23
C THR A 194 14.14 8.71 11.08
N LEU A 195 14.42 7.41 11.12
CA LEU A 195 13.74 6.49 12.02
C LEU A 195 14.11 6.76 13.49
N ASP A 196 15.26 7.39 13.75
CA ASP A 196 15.64 7.85 15.09
C ASP A 196 14.79 9.05 15.53
N GLU A 197 14.53 10.00 14.63
CA GLU A 197 13.56 11.07 14.89
C GLU A 197 12.19 10.46 15.23
N ALA A 198 11.73 9.45 14.49
CA ALA A 198 10.45 8.79 14.77
C ALA A 198 10.37 8.16 16.18
N VAL A 199 11.50 7.79 16.81
CA VAL A 199 11.52 7.32 18.21
C VAL A 199 11.17 8.44 19.18
N SER A 200 11.63 9.68 18.95
CA SER A 200 11.32 10.80 19.85
C SER A 200 9.82 11.11 19.95
N TRP A 201 9.08 10.75 18.89
CA TRP A 201 7.62 10.87 18.81
C TRP A 201 6.87 9.63 19.34
N GLY A 202 7.58 8.58 19.78
CA GLY A 202 6.97 7.30 20.16
C GLY A 202 6.36 6.51 18.99
N LYS A 203 6.63 6.91 17.74
CA LYS A 203 6.17 6.19 16.53
C LYS A 203 6.86 4.83 16.39
N ILE A 204 8.07 4.73 16.94
CA ILE A 204 8.92 3.53 16.90
C ILE A 204 9.34 3.21 18.34
N LYS A 205 9.35 1.92 18.69
CA LYS A 205 9.72 1.46 20.03
C LYS A 205 11.18 1.78 20.35
N ASP A 206 11.44 2.08 21.62
CA ASP A 206 12.80 2.05 22.13
C ASP A 206 13.40 0.63 21.98
N GLY A 207 14.70 0.56 21.71
CA GLY A 207 15.39 -0.71 21.41
C GLY A 207 14.95 -1.42 20.11
N SER A 208 14.14 -0.78 19.27
CA SER A 208 13.76 -1.33 17.95
C SER A 208 14.95 -1.53 17.03
N GLN A 209 14.87 -2.55 16.17
CA GLN A 209 15.83 -2.72 15.08
C GLN A 209 15.32 -1.95 13.86
N ARG A 210 16.08 -0.93 13.45
CA ARG A 210 15.67 -0.01 12.38
C ARG A 210 16.82 0.31 11.45
N THR A 211 16.51 0.48 10.17
CA THR A 211 17.51 0.85 9.16
C THR A 211 16.88 1.69 8.04
N ILE A 212 17.69 2.59 7.49
CA ILE A 212 17.33 3.43 6.35
C ILE A 212 18.26 3.09 5.20
N VAL A 213 17.69 2.86 4.03
CA VAL A 213 18.39 2.61 2.77
C VAL A 213 18.18 3.85 1.91
N TYR A 214 19.22 4.68 1.80
CA TYR A 214 19.23 5.84 0.91
C TYR A 214 19.48 5.39 -0.53
N SER A 215 18.40 5.04 -1.24
CA SER A 215 18.45 4.49 -2.59
C SER A 215 17.10 4.62 -3.28
N ASP A 216 17.12 4.61 -4.61
CA ASP A 216 15.92 4.46 -5.42
C ASP A 216 15.26 3.09 -5.14
N ALA A 217 13.94 3.12 -4.93
CA ALA A 217 13.15 1.91 -4.65
C ALA A 217 13.23 0.87 -5.79
N THR A 218 13.35 1.31 -7.05
CA THR A 218 13.47 0.44 -8.22
C THR A 218 14.76 -0.40 -8.21
N LEU A 219 15.79 0.06 -7.51
CA LEU A 219 17.03 -0.69 -7.29
C LEU A 219 16.98 -1.52 -5.99
N ALA A 220 16.68 -0.87 -4.87
CA ALA A 220 16.78 -1.49 -3.57
C ALA A 220 15.70 -2.56 -3.32
N LEU A 221 14.45 -2.29 -3.69
CA LEU A 221 13.33 -3.18 -3.35
C LEU A 221 13.45 -4.56 -4.01
N PRO A 222 13.76 -4.69 -5.33
CA PRO A 222 13.93 -6.01 -5.94
C PRO A 222 15.08 -6.82 -5.32
N LEU A 223 16.20 -6.18 -4.98
CA LEU A 223 17.34 -6.84 -4.34
C LEU A 223 16.98 -7.37 -2.94
N ILE A 224 16.34 -6.53 -2.13
CA ILE A 224 15.89 -6.90 -0.77
C ILE A 224 14.90 -8.06 -0.85
N VAL A 225 13.86 -7.94 -1.69
CA VAL A 225 12.83 -8.98 -1.84
C VAL A 225 13.44 -10.29 -2.34
N THR A 226 14.30 -10.24 -3.36
CA THR A 226 14.97 -11.42 -3.91
C THR A 226 15.81 -12.13 -2.85
N TYR A 227 16.60 -11.39 -2.07
CA TYR A 227 17.40 -11.96 -0.99
C TYR A 227 16.53 -12.60 0.10
N VAL A 228 15.46 -11.94 0.54
CA VAL A 228 14.54 -12.45 1.55
C VAL A 228 13.86 -13.74 1.07
N LEU A 229 13.37 -13.77 -0.17
CA LEU A 229 12.75 -14.96 -0.76
C LEU A 229 13.76 -16.12 -0.91
N ALA A 230 14.99 -15.83 -1.36
CA ALA A 230 16.04 -16.84 -1.50
C ALA A 230 16.43 -17.45 -0.13
N LYS A 231 16.55 -16.62 0.92
CA LYS A 231 16.80 -17.11 2.28
C LYS A 231 15.64 -17.94 2.83
N LYS A 232 14.39 -17.52 2.56
CA LYS A 232 13.21 -18.28 2.97
C LYS A 232 13.20 -19.66 2.33
N ASN A 233 13.43 -19.76 1.01
CA ASN A 233 13.48 -21.04 0.30
C ASN A 233 14.54 -21.98 0.87
N LYS A 234 15.75 -21.46 1.18
CA LYS A 234 16.81 -22.26 1.84
C LYS A 234 16.41 -22.75 3.23
N LYS A 235 15.61 -21.97 3.97
CA LYS A 235 15.11 -22.37 5.29
C LYS A 235 14.03 -23.45 5.16
N ASP A 236 13.08 -23.27 4.25
CA ASP A 236 12.01 -24.24 3.97
C ASP A 236 12.58 -25.57 3.44
N GLU A 237 13.66 -25.53 2.65
CA GLU A 237 14.42 -26.73 2.23
C GLU A 237 15.11 -27.42 3.41
N LYS A 238 15.76 -26.67 4.31
CA LYS A 238 16.37 -27.22 5.53
C LYS A 238 15.34 -27.82 6.48
N GLU A 239 14.17 -27.20 6.64
CA GLU A 239 13.06 -27.74 7.44
C GLU A 239 12.42 -28.98 6.80
N LYS A 240 12.36 -29.07 5.46
CA LYS A 240 11.94 -30.29 4.75
C LYS A 240 12.95 -31.44 4.90
N VAL A 241 14.25 -31.13 4.94
CA VAL A 241 15.30 -32.12 5.21
C VAL A 241 15.22 -32.61 6.65
N SER A 242 15.09 -31.71 7.64
CA SER A 242 15.00 -32.10 9.06
C SER A 242 13.71 -32.85 9.40
N THR A 243 12.58 -32.52 8.77
CA THR A 243 11.32 -33.27 8.95
C THR A 243 11.32 -34.63 8.26
N ARG A 244 12.08 -34.81 7.16
CA ARG A 244 12.34 -36.13 6.56
C ARG A 244 13.30 -36.98 7.38
N GLU A 245 14.24 -36.37 8.10
CA GLU A 245 15.16 -37.06 9.02
C GLU A 245 14.49 -37.53 10.34
N GLY A 246 13.25 -37.13 10.61
CA GLY A 246 12.44 -37.60 11.74
C GLY A 246 11.96 -39.07 11.67
N LYS A 247 12.23 -39.79 10.57
CA LYS A 247 12.05 -41.25 10.46
C LYS A 247 13.39 -41.90 10.10
N ARG A 248 14.24 -42.08 11.12
CA ARG A 248 15.51 -42.84 11.20
C ARG A 248 16.03 -43.47 9.90
N ILE A 249 17.28 -43.13 9.56
CA ILE A 249 18.31 -44.15 9.29
C ILE A 249 19.56 -43.80 10.11
N LYS A 250 19.95 -44.72 11.01
CA LYS A 250 21.29 -44.76 11.59
C LYS A 250 22.26 -45.22 10.50
N LEU A 251 23.33 -44.49 10.27
CA LEU A 251 24.60 -45.07 9.85
C LEU A 251 25.73 -44.33 10.59
N VAL A 252 26.25 -45.02 11.59
CA VAL A 252 27.50 -44.71 12.28
C VAL A 252 28.63 -45.19 11.37
N VAL A 253 29.56 -44.32 11.01
CA VAL A 253 30.96 -44.71 10.79
C VAL A 253 31.86 -43.62 11.37
N HIS A 254 32.66 -44.01 12.35
CA HIS A 254 33.76 -43.23 12.94
C HIS A 254 35.07 -43.52 12.18
N ALA A 255 36.01 -42.58 12.31
CA ALA A 255 37.46 -42.63 12.00
C ALA A 255 37.84 -42.46 10.51
N ARG A 256 38.83 -41.63 10.13
CA ARG A 256 39.88 -40.88 10.85
C ARG A 256 39.90 -39.42 10.42
#